data_AF-E0M4A8-F1
#
_entry.id   AF-E0M4A8-F1
#
_cell.length_a   1.000
_cell.length_b   1.000
_cell.length_c   1.000
_cell.angle_alpha   90.00
_cell.angle_beta   90.00
_cell.angle_gamma   90.00
#
_symmetry.space_group_name_H-M   'P 1'
#
loop_
_entity.id
_entity.type
_entity.pdbx_description
1 polymer ?
#
loop_
_entity_poly.entity_id
_entity_poly.type
_entity_poly.pdbx_seq_one_letter_code
_entity_poly.pdbx_strand_id
1 'polypeptide(L)'
;MMTAQQLNATIAMIADAQADYAGDYMALLTVFERLGYAITETSETKTDGYAAVISKSGLTMTGFGETLNHAACAALIKLNDLILRNEAMIDTGELSFRQEQAPLAVAQLWLSEGCKVARAVWGKGVHLRLTRGLTRAALNGSDMYGVPARYFDCSQDVAVTQMPQLLLIDTEKLTVSDWAPASTDLLASDWRLV
;
A
#
# COMPACT_ATOMS: atom_id res chain seq x y z
N MET A 1 -12.89 24.40 10.19
CA MET A 1 -11.55 23.95 9.80
C MET A 1 -10.83 23.52 11.07
N MET A 2 -10.14 22.37 11.08
CA MET A 2 -9.38 21.95 12.27
C MET A 2 -8.18 22.88 12.48
N THR A 3 -7.81 23.17 13.72
CA THR A 3 -6.60 23.94 14.01
C THR A 3 -5.35 23.07 13.78
N ALA A 4 -4.18 23.71 13.61
CA ALA A 4 -2.90 23.00 13.51
C ALA A 4 -2.67 22.03 14.68
N GLN A 5 -3.03 22.44 15.90
CA GLN A 5 -2.92 21.60 17.09
C GLN A 5 -3.83 20.36 17.01
N GLN A 6 -5.06 20.52 16.52
CA GLN A 6 -5.98 19.40 16.35
C GLN A 6 -5.49 18.45 15.25
N LEU A 7 -5.00 18.97 14.13
CA LEU A 7 -4.41 18.15 13.06
C LEU A 7 -3.21 17.36 13.58
N ASN A 8 -2.26 18.02 14.24
CA ASN A 8 -1.07 17.37 14.75
C ASN A 8 -1.41 16.26 15.74
N ALA A 9 -2.38 16.50 16.64
CA ALA A 9 -2.85 15.48 17.58
C ALA A 9 -3.52 14.29 16.89
N THR A 10 -4.39 14.53 15.89
CA THR A 10 -5.05 13.45 15.17
C THR A 10 -4.08 12.62 14.34
N ILE A 11 -3.15 13.28 13.63
CA ILE A 11 -2.13 12.57 12.85
C ILE A 11 -1.19 11.80 13.78
N ALA A 12 -0.87 12.35 14.96
CA ALA A 12 -0.05 11.63 15.93
C ALA A 12 -0.69 10.31 16.38
N MET A 13 -2.02 10.25 16.51
CA MET A 13 -2.73 8.99 16.81
C MET A 13 -2.67 8.01 15.62
N ILE A 14 -2.80 8.49 14.39
CA ILE A 14 -2.71 7.65 13.17
C ILE A 14 -1.28 7.13 12.98
N ALA A 15 -0.30 7.98 13.30
CA ALA A 15 1.12 7.73 13.08
C ALA A 15 1.82 7.05 14.26
N ASP A 16 1.18 6.94 15.42
CA ASP A 16 1.81 6.54 16.69
C ASP A 16 3.15 7.27 16.93
N ALA A 17 3.17 8.58 16.64
CA ALA A 17 4.36 9.44 16.74
C ALA A 17 3.93 10.90 16.89
N GLN A 18 4.61 11.68 17.73
CA GLN A 18 4.36 13.13 17.84
C GLN A 18 5.32 13.92 16.95
N ALA A 19 4.79 14.82 16.14
CA ALA A 19 5.55 15.84 15.41
C ALA A 19 4.65 17.02 15.02
N ASP A 20 5.26 18.07 14.46
CA ASP A 20 4.53 19.20 13.88
C ASP A 20 4.18 18.93 12.41
N TYR A 21 3.16 18.12 12.16
CA TYR A 21 2.77 17.73 10.80
C TYR A 21 2.20 18.88 9.96
N ALA A 22 1.52 19.84 10.60
CA ALA A 22 0.96 21.01 9.94
C ALA A 22 2.02 22.08 9.63
N GLY A 23 3.14 22.12 10.36
CA GLY A 23 4.24 23.08 10.17
C GLY A 23 5.49 22.52 9.49
N ASP A 24 5.84 21.24 9.71
CA ASP A 24 7.01 20.57 9.17
C ASP A 24 6.62 19.58 8.06
N TYR A 25 6.94 19.96 6.82
CA TYR A 25 6.64 19.15 5.65
C TYR A 25 7.41 17.82 5.63
N MET A 26 8.63 17.77 6.16
CA MET A 26 9.44 16.54 6.15
C MET A 26 8.89 15.52 7.15
N ALA A 27 8.42 15.99 8.31
CA ALA A 27 7.71 15.14 9.27
C ALA A 27 6.44 14.54 8.65
N LEU A 28 5.69 15.34 7.87
CA LEU A 28 4.49 14.88 7.16
C LEU A 28 4.82 13.84 6.08
N LEU A 29 5.82 14.08 5.24
CA LEU A 29 6.25 13.14 4.19
C LEU A 29 6.71 11.80 4.76
N THR A 30 7.45 11.82 5.87
CA THR A 30 7.92 10.60 6.55
C THR A 30 6.75 9.73 7.00
N VAL A 31 5.70 10.36 7.53
CA VAL A 31 4.47 9.66 7.92
C VAL A 31 3.74 9.11 6.69
N PHE A 32 3.66 9.87 5.61
CA PHE A 32 3.01 9.43 4.37
C PHE A 32 3.69 8.19 3.80
N GLU A 33 5.01 8.22 3.65
CA GLU A 33 5.79 7.10 3.13
C GLU A 33 5.61 5.85 3.99
N ARG A 34 5.78 5.99 5.32
CA ARG A 34 5.66 4.86 6.26
C ARG A 34 4.26 4.26 6.27
N LEU A 35 3.21 5.09 6.13
CA LEU A 35 1.82 4.64 6.14
C LEU A 35 1.27 4.31 4.74
N GLY A 36 2.09 4.43 3.68
CA GLY A 36 1.69 4.13 2.30
C GLY A 36 0.75 5.16 1.66
N TYR A 37 0.74 6.41 2.13
CA TYR A 37 0.05 7.52 1.47
C TYR A 37 0.99 8.24 0.49
N ALA A 38 0.41 8.85 -0.54
CA ALA A 38 1.12 9.72 -1.48
C ALA A 38 0.34 10.99 -1.74
N ILE A 39 1.04 12.14 -1.84
CA ILE A 39 0.43 13.38 -2.35
C ILE A 39 0.46 13.30 -3.87
N THR A 40 -0.70 13.38 -4.52
CA THR A 40 -0.82 13.24 -5.98
C THR A 40 -1.02 14.56 -6.69
N GLU A 41 -1.64 15.54 -6.03
CA GLU A 41 -1.88 16.86 -6.60
C GLU A 41 -1.95 17.92 -5.51
N THR A 42 -1.48 19.12 -5.82
CA THR A 42 -1.59 20.30 -4.95
C THR A 42 -1.95 21.52 -5.78
N SER A 43 -2.82 22.38 -5.28
CA SER A 43 -3.21 23.62 -5.95
C SER A 43 -3.52 24.74 -4.96
N GLU A 44 -3.35 25.98 -5.41
CA GLU A 44 -3.84 27.16 -4.69
C GLU A 44 -5.31 27.39 -5.07
N THR A 45 -6.15 27.65 -4.07
CA THR A 45 -7.58 27.85 -4.24
C THR A 45 -7.95 29.30 -3.92
N LYS A 46 -8.97 29.81 -4.60
CA LYS A 46 -9.40 31.21 -4.42
C LYS A 46 -10.10 31.46 -3.08
N THR A 47 -10.59 30.40 -2.43
CA THR A 47 -11.46 30.49 -1.23
C THR A 47 -10.80 29.93 0.03
N ASP A 48 -10.03 28.86 -0.08
CA ASP A 48 -9.59 28.07 1.08
C ASP A 48 -8.06 28.07 1.26
N GLY A 49 -7.34 28.93 0.54
CA GLY A 49 -5.88 28.98 0.52
C GLY A 49 -5.33 27.89 -0.40
N TYR A 50 -5.19 26.67 0.11
CA TYR A 50 -4.60 25.55 -0.63
C TYR A 50 -5.49 24.30 -0.62
N ALA A 51 -5.36 23.50 -1.67
CA ALA A 51 -5.91 22.15 -1.76
C ALA A 51 -4.78 21.14 -1.96
N ALA A 52 -4.93 19.97 -1.35
CA ALA A 52 -4.05 18.83 -1.55
C ALA A 52 -4.89 17.57 -1.76
N VAL A 53 -4.53 16.80 -2.78
CA VAL A 53 -5.08 15.47 -3.06
C VAL A 53 -4.06 14.44 -2.61
N ILE A 54 -4.52 13.53 -1.78
CA ILE A 54 -3.71 12.40 -1.34
C ILE A 54 -4.32 11.10 -1.84
N SER A 55 -3.49 10.07 -1.98
CA SER A 55 -3.93 8.74 -2.36
C SER A 55 -3.36 7.66 -1.45
N LYS A 56 -4.11 6.55 -1.33
CA LYS A 56 -3.67 5.28 -0.74
C LYS A 56 -4.41 4.14 -1.41
N SER A 57 -3.67 3.19 -1.97
CA SER A 57 -4.22 1.96 -2.58
C SER A 57 -5.38 2.20 -3.57
N GLY A 58 -5.26 3.26 -4.38
CA GLY A 58 -6.26 3.63 -5.41
C GLY A 58 -7.43 4.49 -4.91
N LEU A 59 -7.54 4.75 -3.60
CA LEU A 59 -8.46 5.74 -3.05
C LEU A 59 -7.80 7.11 -3.04
N THR A 60 -8.56 8.17 -3.30
CA THR A 60 -8.10 9.55 -3.26
C THR A 60 -9.00 10.42 -2.39
N MET A 61 -8.42 11.43 -1.74
CA MET A 61 -9.18 12.40 -0.95
C MET A 61 -8.58 13.79 -1.08
N THR A 62 -9.46 14.79 -1.15
CA THR A 62 -9.06 16.21 -1.19
C THR A 62 -9.26 16.87 0.17
N GLY A 63 -8.19 17.49 0.65
CA GLY A 63 -8.19 18.37 1.81
C GLY A 63 -7.97 19.82 1.40
N PHE A 64 -8.38 20.74 2.26
CA PHE A 64 -8.27 22.18 2.07
C PHE A 64 -7.71 22.82 3.34
N GLY A 65 -6.96 23.90 3.20
CA GLY A 65 -6.48 24.66 4.34
C GLY A 65 -5.52 25.81 3.98
N GLU A 66 -5.23 26.64 4.98
CA GLU A 66 -4.45 27.88 4.81
C GLU A 66 -3.01 27.66 4.31
N THR A 67 -2.46 26.45 4.50
CA THR A 67 -1.17 26.02 3.96
C THR A 67 -1.30 24.66 3.27
N LEU A 68 -0.35 24.33 2.40
CA LEU A 68 -0.27 23.01 1.76
C LEU A 68 -0.22 21.86 2.78
N ASN A 69 0.55 22.02 3.85
CA ASN A 69 0.65 21.02 4.92
C ASN A 69 -0.69 20.85 5.63
N HIS A 70 -1.39 21.95 5.92
CA HIS A 70 -2.74 21.91 6.48
C HIS A 70 -3.71 21.15 5.57
N ALA A 71 -3.71 21.46 4.28
CA ALA A 71 -4.56 20.80 3.30
C ALA A 71 -4.25 19.30 3.20
N ALA A 72 -2.96 18.92 3.16
CA ALA A 72 -2.52 17.52 3.12
C ALA A 72 -2.88 16.76 4.40
N CYS A 73 -2.68 17.37 5.57
CA CYS A 73 -3.10 16.82 6.86
C CYS A 73 -4.61 16.57 6.92
N ALA A 74 -5.40 17.55 6.48
CA ALA A 74 -6.85 17.43 6.43
C ALA A 74 -7.30 16.33 5.45
N ALA A 75 -6.62 16.19 4.32
CA ALA A 75 -6.88 15.12 3.36
C ALA A 75 -6.58 13.74 3.97
N LEU A 76 -5.45 13.61 4.70
CA LEU A 76 -5.03 12.38 5.38
C LEU A 76 -6.06 11.91 6.37
N ILE A 77 -6.50 12.80 7.26
CA ILE A 77 -7.48 12.45 8.28
C ILE A 77 -8.78 11.97 7.63
N LYS A 78 -9.28 12.68 6.61
CA LYS A 78 -10.50 12.29 5.89
C LYS A 78 -10.37 10.93 5.19
N LEU A 79 -9.23 10.68 4.55
CA LEU A 79 -9.01 9.40 3.84
C LEU A 79 -8.87 8.24 4.83
N ASN A 80 -8.12 8.43 5.91
CA ASN A 80 -7.96 7.43 6.95
C ASN A 80 -9.29 7.10 7.63
N ASP A 81 -10.09 8.11 7.95
CA ASP A 81 -11.42 7.93 8.52
C ASP A 81 -12.38 7.19 7.56
N LEU A 82 -12.31 7.47 6.25
CA LEU A 82 -13.06 6.71 5.25
C LEU A 82 -12.65 5.23 5.23
N ILE A 83 -11.34 4.95 5.28
CA ILE A 83 -10.81 3.58 5.29
C ILE A 83 -11.32 2.84 6.53
N LEU A 84 -11.14 3.43 7.72
CA LEU A 84 -11.58 2.82 8.98
C LEU A 84 -13.10 2.58 9.03
N ARG A 85 -13.90 3.51 8.50
CA ARG A 85 -15.35 3.34 8.40
C ARG A 85 -15.73 2.20 7.46
N ASN A 86 -15.07 2.11 6.30
CA ASN A 86 -15.29 1.00 5.38
C ASN A 86 -14.92 -0.33 6.04
N GLU A 87 -13.77 -0.41 6.72
CA GLU A 87 -13.34 -1.61 7.47
C GLU A 87 -14.36 -2.01 8.54
N ALA A 88 -14.85 -1.07 9.34
CA ALA A 88 -15.88 -1.35 10.33
C ALA A 88 -17.19 -1.86 9.69
N MET A 89 -17.60 -1.30 8.56
CA MET A 89 -18.78 -1.75 7.82
C MET A 89 -18.57 -3.13 7.17
N ILE A 90 -17.34 -3.48 6.81
CA ILE A 90 -16.99 -4.83 6.34
C ILE A 90 -17.13 -5.82 7.51
N ASP A 91 -16.62 -5.46 8.69
CA ASP A 91 -16.69 -6.30 9.89
C ASP A 91 -18.14 -6.54 10.34
N THR A 92 -19.03 -5.56 10.16
CA THR A 92 -20.48 -5.71 10.42
C THR A 92 -21.25 -6.38 9.29
N GLY A 93 -20.59 -6.67 8.15
CA GLY A 93 -21.19 -7.28 6.97
C GLY A 93 -22.08 -6.33 6.14
N GLU A 94 -22.10 -5.03 6.46
CA GLU A 94 -22.82 -3.99 5.73
C GLU A 94 -22.16 -3.68 4.37
N LEU A 95 -20.84 -3.82 4.29
CA LEU A 95 -20.07 -3.75 3.06
C LEU A 95 -19.56 -5.16 2.71
N SER A 96 -20.14 -5.75 1.66
CA SER A 96 -19.66 -7.01 1.10
C SER A 96 -18.67 -6.74 -0.03
N PHE A 97 -17.46 -7.29 0.08
CA PHE A 97 -16.54 -7.33 -1.06
C PHE A 97 -17.03 -8.34 -2.07
N ARG A 98 -17.14 -7.91 -3.32
CA ARG A 98 -17.20 -8.86 -4.43
C ARG A 98 -15.78 -9.39 -4.68
N GLN A 99 -15.44 -10.53 -4.07
CA GLN A 99 -14.25 -11.29 -4.47
C GLN A 99 -14.40 -11.93 -5.85
N GLU A 100 -15.63 -12.06 -6.35
CA GLU A 100 -15.89 -12.56 -7.69
C GLU A 100 -15.29 -11.59 -8.73
N GLN A 101 -14.71 -12.15 -9.78
CA GLN A 101 -14.22 -11.39 -10.94
C GLN A 101 -12.95 -10.55 -10.68
N ALA A 102 -12.16 -10.83 -9.64
CA ALA A 102 -10.89 -10.13 -9.41
C ALA A 102 -9.88 -10.39 -10.56
N PRO A 103 -9.45 -9.34 -11.28
CA PRO A 103 -8.45 -9.47 -12.34
C PRO A 103 -7.03 -9.61 -11.76
N LEU A 104 -6.07 -9.96 -12.62
CA LEU A 104 -4.66 -10.06 -12.24
C LEU A 104 -4.13 -8.77 -11.58
N ALA A 105 -4.58 -7.59 -12.00
CA ALA A 105 -4.17 -6.32 -11.40
C ALA A 105 -4.50 -6.24 -9.89
N VAL A 106 -5.65 -6.77 -9.49
CA VAL A 106 -6.03 -6.85 -8.07
C VAL A 106 -5.16 -7.88 -7.34
N ALA A 107 -4.91 -9.02 -7.98
CA ALA A 107 -4.02 -10.05 -7.42
C ALA A 107 -2.58 -9.53 -7.21
N GLN A 108 -2.08 -8.66 -8.10
CA GLN A 108 -0.79 -8.01 -7.97
C GLN A 108 -0.71 -7.08 -6.75
N LEU A 109 -1.79 -6.34 -6.46
CA LEU A 109 -1.87 -5.53 -5.24
C LEU A 109 -1.77 -6.41 -3.99
N TRP A 110 -2.54 -7.49 -3.93
CA TRP A 110 -2.48 -8.45 -2.81
C TRP A 110 -1.10 -9.07 -2.64
N LEU A 111 -0.48 -9.51 -3.74
CA LEU A 111 0.90 -10.03 -3.73
C LEU A 111 1.90 -8.99 -3.21
N SER A 112 1.71 -7.72 -3.58
CA SER A 112 2.59 -6.63 -3.15
C SER A 112 2.48 -6.31 -1.65
N GLU A 113 1.34 -6.63 -1.03
CA GLU A 113 1.09 -6.58 0.41
C GLU A 113 1.53 -7.86 1.14
N GLY A 114 2.16 -8.81 0.44
CA GLY A 114 2.65 -10.07 1.03
C GLY A 114 1.59 -11.16 1.17
N CYS A 115 0.39 -10.97 0.63
CA CYS A 115 -0.65 -12.00 0.59
C CYS A 115 -0.31 -13.11 -0.41
N LYS A 116 -1.01 -14.24 -0.29
CA LYS A 116 -1.00 -15.32 -1.27
C LYS A 116 -2.25 -15.23 -2.12
N VAL A 117 -2.11 -15.56 -3.40
CA VAL A 117 -3.23 -15.53 -4.34
C VAL A 117 -3.29 -16.80 -5.16
N ALA A 118 -4.47 -17.21 -5.57
CA ALA A 118 -4.66 -18.37 -6.44
C ALA A 118 -5.68 -18.05 -7.52
N ARG A 119 -5.66 -18.84 -8.59
CA ARG A 119 -6.77 -18.93 -9.55
C ARG A 119 -7.83 -19.91 -9.04
N ALA A 120 -9.09 -19.68 -9.38
CA ALA A 120 -10.15 -20.66 -9.08
C ALA A 120 -9.94 -21.96 -9.86
N VAL A 121 -9.38 -21.88 -11.07
CA VAL A 121 -9.10 -23.04 -11.93
C VAL A 121 -7.84 -23.83 -11.54
N TRP A 122 -7.02 -23.31 -10.62
CA TRP A 122 -5.84 -24.05 -10.17
C TRP A 122 -6.19 -25.12 -9.16
N GLY A 123 -5.32 -26.13 -9.06
CA GLY A 123 -5.46 -27.22 -8.10
C GLY A 123 -5.51 -26.72 -6.65
N LYS A 124 -6.06 -27.53 -5.76
CA LYS A 124 -6.06 -27.24 -4.33
C LYS A 124 -4.61 -27.09 -3.83
N GLY A 125 -4.36 -26.10 -2.99
CA GLY A 125 -3.01 -25.83 -2.47
C GLY A 125 -2.07 -25.13 -3.45
N VAL A 126 -2.48 -24.93 -4.71
CA VAL A 126 -1.68 -24.21 -5.71
C VAL A 126 -1.92 -22.70 -5.59
N HIS A 127 -0.87 -21.93 -5.35
CA HIS A 127 -0.95 -20.49 -5.15
C HIS A 127 0.33 -19.77 -5.58
N LEU A 128 0.22 -18.47 -5.84
CA LEU A 128 1.34 -17.56 -5.98
C LEU A 128 1.68 -16.90 -4.65
N ARG A 129 2.97 -16.62 -4.50
CA ARG A 129 3.50 -15.75 -3.45
C ARG A 129 4.63 -14.90 -3.99
N LEU A 130 4.60 -13.61 -3.67
CA LEU A 130 5.76 -12.75 -3.84
C LEU A 130 6.70 -12.98 -2.66
N THR A 131 7.87 -13.56 -2.94
CA THR A 131 8.95 -13.70 -1.98
C THR A 131 9.81 -12.45 -2.00
N ARG A 132 10.20 -11.99 -0.81
CA ARG A 132 11.05 -10.81 -0.64
C ARG A 132 12.46 -11.13 -1.11
N GLY A 133 13.11 -10.15 -1.70
CA GLY A 133 14.51 -10.25 -2.07
C GLY A 133 15.39 -10.24 -0.83
N LEU A 134 16.64 -10.64 -0.97
CA LEU A 134 17.61 -10.67 0.13
C LEU A 134 18.86 -9.89 -0.28
N THR A 135 19.30 -8.99 0.59
CA THR A 135 20.49 -8.16 0.41
C THR A 135 21.44 -8.37 1.58
N ARG A 136 22.75 -8.23 1.32
CA ARG A 136 23.77 -8.35 2.38
C ARG A 136 23.75 -7.16 3.35
N ALA A 137 23.44 -5.98 2.82
CA ALA A 137 23.39 -4.74 3.56
C ALA A 137 22.11 -3.99 3.22
N ALA A 138 21.61 -3.20 4.16
CA ALA A 138 20.44 -2.36 3.95
C ALA A 138 20.65 -1.47 2.71
N LEU A 139 19.61 -1.35 1.89
CA LEU A 139 19.62 -0.49 0.73
C LEU A 139 19.58 0.97 1.20
N ASN A 140 20.59 1.76 0.81
CA ASN A 140 20.69 3.17 1.17
C ASN A 140 19.85 4.10 0.26
N GLY A 141 19.05 3.54 -0.65
CA GLY A 141 18.22 4.26 -1.62
C GLY A 141 16.78 3.75 -1.67
N SER A 142 15.94 4.37 -2.50
CA SER A 142 14.52 4.04 -2.64
C SER A 142 14.27 2.68 -3.28
N ASP A 143 15.17 2.22 -4.16
CA ASP A 143 15.01 1.01 -4.95
C ASP A 143 16.35 0.39 -5.37
N MET A 144 16.30 -0.86 -5.79
CA MET A 144 17.39 -1.55 -6.47
C MET A 144 16.86 -2.07 -7.82
N TYR A 145 17.42 -1.59 -8.93
CA TYR A 145 16.96 -1.89 -10.28
C TYR A 145 15.46 -1.61 -10.50
N GLY A 146 14.94 -0.52 -9.94
CA GLY A 146 13.53 -0.15 -10.05
C GLY A 146 12.59 -0.96 -9.15
N VAL A 147 13.12 -1.89 -8.34
CA VAL A 147 12.34 -2.61 -7.33
C VAL A 147 12.47 -1.89 -5.99
N PRO A 148 11.37 -1.38 -5.40
CA PRO A 148 11.43 -0.63 -4.16
C PRO A 148 12.14 -1.37 -3.03
N ALA A 149 12.93 -0.65 -2.23
CA ALA A 149 13.71 -1.20 -1.12
C ALA A 149 12.84 -1.96 -0.11
N ARG A 150 11.57 -1.55 0.04
CA ARG A 150 10.57 -2.25 0.86
C ARG A 150 10.30 -3.70 0.45
N TYR A 151 10.75 -4.19 -0.71
CA TYR A 151 10.62 -5.60 -1.12
C TYR A 151 11.85 -6.45 -0.80
N PHE A 152 12.86 -5.88 -0.15
CA PHE A 152 14.08 -6.59 0.23
C PHE A 152 14.19 -6.71 1.75
N ASP A 153 14.70 -7.85 2.19
CA ASP A 153 15.19 -8.08 3.54
C ASP A 153 16.72 -7.96 3.58
N CYS A 154 17.25 -7.63 4.74
CA CYS A 154 18.68 -7.51 4.98
C CYS A 154 19.15 -8.67 5.87
N SER A 155 20.11 -9.45 5.39
CA SER A 155 20.78 -10.48 6.17
C SER A 155 22.27 -10.54 5.84
N GLN A 156 23.11 -10.51 6.88
CA GLN A 156 24.56 -10.55 6.73
C GLN A 156 25.08 -11.90 6.22
N ASP A 157 24.27 -12.95 6.32
CA ASP A 157 24.61 -14.32 5.90
C ASP A 157 24.51 -14.51 4.37
N VAL A 158 24.00 -13.50 3.66
CA VAL A 158 23.72 -13.61 2.22
C VAL A 158 24.97 -13.27 1.41
N ALA A 159 25.46 -14.28 0.66
CA ALA A 159 26.63 -14.13 -0.20
C ALA A 159 26.33 -13.32 -1.47
N VAL A 160 25.11 -13.42 -2.01
CA VAL A 160 24.70 -12.79 -3.28
C VAL A 160 23.32 -12.18 -3.12
N THR A 161 23.12 -10.96 -3.62
CA THR A 161 21.81 -10.32 -3.62
C THR A 161 20.80 -11.13 -4.43
N GLN A 162 19.66 -11.45 -3.83
CA GLN A 162 18.54 -12.14 -4.47
C GLN A 162 17.44 -11.12 -4.73
N MET A 163 16.95 -11.06 -5.98
CA MET A 163 15.79 -10.25 -6.33
C MET A 163 14.51 -10.87 -5.75
N PRO A 164 13.46 -10.08 -5.46
CA PRO A 164 12.16 -10.63 -5.13
C PRO A 164 11.66 -11.52 -6.27
N GLN A 165 11.09 -12.68 -5.93
CA GLN A 165 10.61 -13.65 -6.91
C GLN A 165 9.13 -13.91 -6.72
N LEU A 166 8.39 -13.96 -7.82
CA LEU A 166 7.01 -14.43 -7.83
C LEU A 166 7.02 -15.94 -8.06
N LEU A 167 6.67 -16.69 -7.03
CA LEU A 167 6.76 -18.15 -7.04
C LEU A 167 5.38 -18.78 -7.13
N LEU A 168 5.26 -19.83 -7.95
CA LEU A 168 4.15 -20.77 -7.94
C LEU A 168 4.48 -21.90 -6.97
N ILE A 169 3.61 -22.10 -5.99
CA ILE A 169 3.77 -23.10 -4.94
C ILE A 169 2.60 -24.07 -5.04
N ASP A 170 2.90 -25.36 -5.19
CA ASP A 170 1.95 -26.46 -5.06
C ASP A 170 2.26 -27.18 -3.75
N THR A 171 1.45 -26.92 -2.72
CA THR A 171 1.68 -27.50 -1.38
C THR A 171 1.37 -28.99 -1.33
N GLU A 172 0.54 -29.50 -2.23
CA GLU A 172 0.22 -30.93 -2.28
C GLU A 172 1.39 -31.73 -2.88
N LYS A 173 2.09 -31.14 -3.85
CA LYS A 173 3.26 -31.76 -4.49
C LYS A 173 4.60 -31.33 -3.90
N LEU A 174 4.60 -30.38 -2.96
CA LEU A 174 5.80 -29.79 -2.36
C LEU A 174 6.75 -29.19 -3.42
N THR A 175 6.19 -28.62 -4.49
CA THR A 175 6.97 -28.01 -5.56
C THR A 175 6.89 -26.50 -5.50
N VAL A 176 8.03 -25.85 -5.76
CA VAL A 176 8.16 -24.41 -5.89
C VAL A 176 8.88 -24.11 -7.19
N SER A 177 8.32 -23.22 -7.99
CA SER A 177 8.92 -22.77 -9.25
C SER A 177 8.73 -21.28 -9.46
N ASP A 178 9.63 -20.65 -10.22
CA ASP A 178 9.38 -19.30 -10.73
C ASP A 178 8.10 -19.30 -11.57
N TRP A 179 7.24 -18.31 -11.33
CA TRP A 179 6.02 -18.15 -12.11
C TRP A 179 6.20 -17.08 -13.17
N ALA A 180 5.80 -17.41 -14.40
CA ALA A 180 5.63 -16.47 -15.48
C ALA A 180 4.18 -16.54 -15.96
N PRO A 181 3.48 -15.40 -16.14
CA PRO A 181 2.10 -15.41 -16.56
C PRO A 181 1.94 -15.94 -17.98
N ALA A 182 1.02 -16.88 -18.18
CA ALA A 182 0.50 -17.19 -19.50
C ALA A 182 -0.59 -16.17 -19.91
N SER A 183 -0.91 -16.07 -21.20
CA SER A 183 -1.98 -15.17 -21.68
C SER A 183 -3.33 -15.43 -20.98
N THR A 184 -3.61 -16.68 -20.62
CA THR A 184 -4.80 -17.09 -19.86
C THR A 184 -4.80 -16.59 -18.42
N ASP A 185 -3.63 -16.29 -17.85
CA ASP A 185 -3.49 -15.72 -16.51
C ASP A 185 -3.67 -14.21 -16.53
N LEU A 186 -3.15 -13.55 -17.58
CA LEU A 186 -3.29 -12.12 -17.78
C LEU A 186 -4.75 -11.69 -17.98
N LEU A 187 -5.54 -12.50 -18.71
CA LEU A 187 -6.94 -12.21 -19.04
C LEU A 187 -7.95 -12.71 -18.00
N ALA A 188 -7.47 -13.32 -16.94
CA ALA A 188 -8.32 -13.94 -15.95
C ALA A 188 -8.92 -12.95 -14.96
N SER A 189 -10.14 -13.28 -14.53
CA SER A 189 -10.89 -12.58 -13.50
C SER A 189 -11.25 -13.50 -12.32
N ASP A 190 -10.70 -14.69 -12.21
CA ASP A 190 -10.99 -15.63 -11.11
C ASP A 190 -9.83 -15.71 -10.11
N TRP A 191 -9.09 -14.61 -9.91
CA TRP A 191 -8.08 -14.53 -8.87
C TRP A 191 -8.73 -14.41 -7.47
N ARG A 192 -8.10 -14.99 -6.45
CA ARG A 192 -8.58 -14.96 -5.07
C ARG A 192 -7.44 -14.95 -4.07
N LEU A 193 -7.70 -14.39 -2.89
CA LEU A 193 -6.85 -14.55 -1.70
C LEU A 193 -6.96 -15.98 -1.14
N VAL A 194 -5.85 -16.50 -0.61
CA VAL A 194 -5.76 -17.85 0.00
C VAL A 194 -4.87 -17.91 1.24
#